data_AF-A0A7Y2JCT8-F1
#
_entry.id   AF-A0A7Y2JCT8-F1
#
_cell.length_a   1.000
_cell.length_b   1.000
_cell.length_c   1.000
_cell.angle_alpha   90.00
_cell.angle_beta   90.00
_cell.angle_gamma   90.00
#
_symmetry.space_group_name_H-M   'P 1'
#
loop_
_entity.id
_entity.type
_entity.pdbx_description
1 polymer ?
#
loop_
_entity_poly.entity_id
_entity_poly.type
_entity_poly.pdbx_seq_one_letter_code
_entity_poly.pdbx_strand_id
1 'polypeptide(L)' 'MTVITRYLLREFSKMAAVATTGFLLLFVVIDFFNRADEFLKYKASADEVLRYYLY' A
#
# COMPACT_ATOMS: atom_id res chain seq x y z
N MET A 1 -12.23 -20.21 26.70
CA MET A 1 -10.96 -20.11 25.95
C MET A 1 -11.12 -19.20 24.73
N THR A 2 -11.34 -17.89 24.92
CA THR A 2 -11.69 -16.98 23.81
C THR A 2 -11.07 -15.60 23.90
N VAL A 3 -10.72 -15.15 25.12
CA VAL A 3 -10.18 -13.80 25.34
C VAL A 3 -8.71 -13.71 24.92
N ILE A 4 -7.87 -14.68 25.33
CA ILE A 4 -6.45 -14.71 25.00
C ILE A 4 -6.25 -14.76 23.47
N THR A 5 -6.97 -15.64 22.78
CA THR A 5 -6.87 -15.79 21.32
C THR A 5 -7.30 -14.53 20.57
N ARG A 6 -8.37 -13.83 21.01
CA ARG A 6 -8.77 -12.55 20.41
C ARG A 6 -7.73 -11.46 20.63
N TYR A 7 -7.12 -11.44 21.81
CA TYR A 7 -6.09 -10.46 22.12
C TYR A 7 -4.84 -10.69 21.26
N LEU A 8 -4.39 -11.94 21.17
CA LEU A 8 -3.26 -12.34 20.33
C LEU A 8 -3.52 -12.04 18.85
N LEU A 9 -4.71 -12.38 18.34
CA LEU A 9 -5.11 -12.06 16.97
C LEU A 9 -5.08 -10.54 16.75
N ARG A 10 -5.60 -9.74 17.68
CA ARG A 10 -5.63 -8.28 17.55
C ARG A 10 -4.23 -7.67 17.49
N GLU A 11 -3.35 -8.08 18.39
CA GLU A 11 -1.98 -7.54 18.40
C GLU A 11 -1.14 -8.06 17.23
N PHE A 12 -1.31 -9.32 16.83
CA PHE A 12 -0.70 -9.85 15.62
C PHE A 12 -1.18 -9.11 14.37
N SER A 13 -2.50 -8.92 14.21
CA SER A 13 -3.07 -8.20 13.08
C SER A 13 -2.61 -6.75 13.03
N LYS A 14 -2.39 -6.07 14.16
CA LYS A 14 -1.81 -4.73 14.17
C LYS A 14 -0.38 -4.72 13.64
N MET A 15 0.47 -5.60 14.15
CA MET A 15 1.86 -5.71 13.69
C MET A 15 1.93 -6.10 12.20
N ALA A 16 1.11 -7.08 11.80
CA ALA A 16 1.00 -7.50 10.41
C ALA A 16 0.52 -6.35 9.51
N ALA A 17 -0.52 -5.60 9.93
CA ALA A 17 -1.00 -4.45 9.18
C ALA A 17 0.08 -3.39 9.01
N VAL A 18 0.81 -3.03 10.08
CA VAL A 18 1.91 -2.05 9.99
C VAL A 18 3.00 -2.53 9.03
N ALA A 19 3.40 -3.81 9.12
CA ALA A 19 4.42 -4.38 8.24
C ALA A 19 3.96 -4.42 6.78
N THR A 20 2.73 -4.88 6.52
CA THR A 20 2.15 -4.93 5.17
C THR A 20 1.96 -3.53 4.60
N THR A 21 1.44 -2.58 5.37
CA THR A 21 1.28 -1.18 4.92
C THR A 21 2.63 -0.53 4.63
N GLY A 22 3.65 -0.79 5.44
CA GLY A 22 5.01 -0.31 5.18
C GLY A 22 5.57 -0.86 3.87
N PHE A 23 5.39 -2.15 3.62
CA PHE A 23 5.81 -2.78 2.37
C PHE A 23 5.04 -2.24 1.15
N LEU A 24 3.72 -2.09 1.26
CA LEU A 24 2.89 -1.50 0.21
C LEU A 24 3.28 -0.06 -0.09
N LEU A 25 3.59 0.75 0.93
CA LEU A 25 4.08 2.11 0.73
C LEU A 25 5.38 2.14 -0.05
N LEU A 26 6.35 1.30 0.32
CA LEU A 26 7.61 1.20 -0.42
C LEU A 26 7.36 0.78 -1.87
N PHE A 27 6.48 -0.21 -2.08
CA PHE A 27 6.12 -0.66 -3.41
C PHE A 27 5.52 0.46 -4.27
N VAL A 28 4.53 1.19 -3.75
CA VAL A 28 3.89 2.31 -4.45
C VAL A 28 4.90 3.40 -4.77
N VAL A 29 5.79 3.76 -3.84
CA VAL A 29 6.80 4.78 -4.08
C VAL A 29 7.77 4.34 -5.18
N ILE A 30 8.30 3.11 -5.11
CA ILE A 30 9.25 2.59 -6.10
C ILE A 30 8.61 2.51 -7.48
N ASP A 31 7.39 1.96 -7.57
CA ASP A 31 6.68 1.84 -8.83
C ASP A 31 6.32 3.21 -9.42
N PHE A 32 5.95 4.18 -8.56
CA PHE A 32 5.67 5.55 -8.99
C PHE A 32 6.89 6.19 -9.61
N PHE A 33 8.08 6.03 -9.01
CA PHE A 33 9.33 6.54 -9.58
C PHE A 33 9.73 5.80 -10.88
N ASN A 34 9.54 4.48 -10.95
CA ASN A 34 9.81 3.72 -12.17
C ASN A 34 8.92 4.15 -13.35
N ARG A 35 7.66 4.50 -13.07
CA ARG A 35 6.67 4.93 -14.08
C ARG A 35 6.52 6.44 -14.19
N ALA A 36 7.28 7.22 -13.42
CA ALA A 36 7.20 8.68 -13.41
C ALA A 36 7.42 9.25 -14.82
N ASP A 37 8.39 8.70 -15.56
CA ASP A 37 8.66 9.10 -16.94
C ASP A 37 7.47 8.78 -17.87
N GLU A 38 6.77 7.67 -17.68
CA GLU A 38 5.56 7.34 -18.45
C GLU A 38 4.42 8.30 -18.08
N PHE A 39 4.18 8.55 -16.79
CA PHE A 39 3.13 9.48 -16.34
C PHE A 39 3.36 10.90 -16.85
N LEU A 40 4.61 11.37 -16.85
CA LEU A 40 4.97 12.67 -17.41
C LEU A 40 4.83 12.69 -18.94
N LYS A 41 5.23 11.62 -19.63
CA LYS A 41 5.14 11.48 -21.09
C LYS A 41 3.69 11.52 -21.58
N TYR A 42 2.77 10.89 -20.85
CA TYR A 42 1.35 10.87 -21.19
C TYR A 42 0.55 12.03 -20.57
N LYS A 43 1.20 12.96 -19.85
CA LYS A 43 0.54 14.03 -19.07
C LYS A 43 -0.59 13.49 -18.20
N ALA A 44 -0.39 12.32 -17.60
CA ALA A 44 -1.40 11.68 -16.78
C ALA A 44 -1.78 12.59 -15.62
N SER A 45 -3.08 12.80 -15.46
CA SER A 45 -3.61 13.57 -14.34
C SER A 45 -3.46 12.78 -13.03
N ALA A 46 -3.38 13.48 -11.90
CA ALA A 46 -3.25 12.83 -10.59
C ALA A 46 -4.42 11.84 -10.29
N ASP A 47 -5.60 12.07 -10.86
CA ASP A 47 -6.75 11.15 -10.79
C ASP A 47 -6.50 9.84 -11.54
N GLU A 48 -5.91 9.91 -12.73
CA GLU A 48 -5.57 8.72 -13.54
C GLU A 48 -4.47 7.89 -12.89
N VAL A 49 -3.47 8.54 -12.30
CA VAL A 49 -2.42 7.86 -11.54
C VAL A 49 -3.00 7.17 -10.30
N LEU A 50 -3.92 7.82 -9.57
CA LEU A 50 -4.61 7.20 -8.44
C LEU A 50 -5.46 6.00 -8.89
N ARG A 51 -6.18 6.12 -10.00
CA ARG A 51 -6.95 4.99 -10.58
C ARG A 51 -6.05 3.83 -10.98
N TYR A 52 -4.86 4.10 -11.52
CA TYR A 52 -3.88 3.07 -11.87
C TYR A 52 -3.40 2.27 -10.65
N TYR A 53 -3.25 2.89 -9.48
CA TYR A 53 -2.90 2.18 -8.25
C TYR A 53 -4.09 1.53 -7.53
N LEU A 54 -5.32 1.94 -7.86
CA LEU A 54 -6.54 1.41 -7.25
C LEU A 54 -7.14 0.20 -7.99
N TYR A 55 -6.84 0.04 -9.29
CA TYR A 55 -7.37 -1.01 -10.18
C TYR A 55 -6.25 -1.94 -10.66
#